data_AF-A0ABD1EGA3-F1
#
_entry.id   AF-A0ABD1EGA3-F1
#
_cell.length_a   1.000
_cell.length_b   1.000
_cell.length_c   1.000
_cell.angle_alpha   90.00
_cell.angle_beta   90.00
_cell.angle_gamma   90.00
#
_symmetry.space_group_name_H-M   'P 1'
#
loop_
_entity.id
_entity.type
_entity.pdbx_description
1 polymer ?
#
loop_
_entity_poly.entity_id
_entity_poly.type
_entity_poly.pdbx_seq_one_letter_code
_entity_poly.pdbx_strand_id
1 'polypeptide(L)'
;MTCAVVLCKTITVNALESKEVVPNEAVEAIIFIVTCVTAIISKKRTTFYAIVGVSFTFGQFEEHDIFTQLFDRTTIPSENHEVKANGSVTFICPGVNENTKVELLEWQSQTKLKVVLRYKPSTGVSVDGDWKDRAVLNKDYSVTINKVNLTDSGEYTCAINHRLIPEVIHKFYVIDIPDAPGRPLIIHFTSRTVNLSWASPKYTNRTLITHYTVII
;
A
#
# COMPACT_ATOMS: atom_id res chain seq x y z
N MET A 1 -13.60 36.67 45.22
CA MET A 1 -12.94 37.42 44.12
C MET A 1 -11.65 36.68 43.85
N THR A 2 -11.53 35.81 42.84
CA THR A 2 -11.57 36.10 41.40
C THR A 2 -12.15 34.92 40.61
N CYS A 3 -12.76 35.25 39.47
CA CYS A 3 -13.49 34.37 38.57
C CYS A 3 -12.53 33.77 37.53
N ALA A 4 -12.60 32.45 37.27
CA ALA A 4 -11.94 31.83 36.11
C ALA A 4 -13.03 31.30 35.17
N VAL A 5 -13.12 31.94 34.00
CA VAL A 5 -14.05 31.60 32.92
C VAL A 5 -13.50 30.37 32.19
N VAL A 6 -14.20 29.23 32.27
CA VAL A 6 -13.95 28.09 31.39
C VAL A 6 -14.85 28.24 30.17
N LEU A 7 -14.24 28.55 29.03
CA LEU A 7 -14.90 28.60 27.73
C LEU A 7 -15.35 27.20 27.32
N CYS A 8 -16.65 26.96 27.32
CA CYS A 8 -17.25 25.80 26.68
C CYS A 8 -17.22 26.03 25.16
N LYS A 9 -16.37 25.33 24.41
CA LYS A 9 -16.46 25.29 22.95
C LYS A 9 -17.48 24.22 22.57
N THR A 10 -18.63 24.66 22.07
CA THR A 10 -19.60 23.82 21.37
C THR A 10 -18.95 23.31 20.08
N ILE A 11 -18.72 22.01 19.96
CA ILE A 11 -18.28 21.40 18.69
C ILE A 11 -19.53 21.18 17.86
N THR A 12 -19.89 22.16 17.04
CA THR A 12 -20.74 21.94 15.87
C THR A 12 -19.94 21.17 14.83
N VAL A 13 -20.30 19.91 14.58
CA VAL A 13 -19.76 19.14 13.45
C VAL A 13 -20.39 19.69 12.18
N ASN A 14 -19.79 20.72 11.62
CA ASN A 14 -20.12 21.14 10.26
C ASN A 14 -19.46 20.14 9.31
N ALA A 15 -20.26 19.61 8.38
CA ALA A 15 -19.83 18.72 7.32
C ALA A 15 -18.58 19.31 6.64
N LEU A 16 -17.45 18.62 6.76
CA LEU A 16 -16.27 18.90 5.98
C LEU A 16 -16.57 18.50 4.54
N GLU A 17 -16.62 19.50 3.68
CA GLU A 17 -16.60 19.36 2.23
C GLU A 17 -15.18 18.89 1.82
N SER A 18 -14.90 17.60 2.02
CA SER A 18 -13.73 16.92 1.47
C SER A 18 -14.21 15.86 0.49
N LYS A 19 -13.84 16.01 -0.78
CA LYS A 19 -14.04 15.02 -1.86
C LYS A 19 -13.20 13.77 -1.62
N GLU A 20 -13.53 12.98 -0.62
CA GLU A 20 -12.97 11.65 -0.45
C GLU A 20 -14.14 10.67 -0.35
N VAL A 21 -14.31 9.89 -1.42
CA VAL A 21 -15.36 8.88 -1.53
C VAL A 21 -14.97 7.72 -0.62
N VAL A 22 -15.50 7.73 0.60
CA VAL A 22 -15.43 6.59 1.51
C VAL A 22 -16.36 5.49 0.97
N PRO A 23 -15.89 4.25 0.79
CA PRO A 23 -16.74 3.14 0.32
C PRO A 23 -17.87 2.86 1.33
N ASN A 24 -19.11 2.74 0.83
CA ASN A 24 -20.33 2.56 1.63
C ASN A 24 -20.28 1.39 2.64
N GLU A 25 -19.43 0.38 2.42
CA GLU A 25 -19.29 -0.77 3.33
C GLU A 25 -18.69 -0.40 4.70
N ALA A 26 -17.86 0.64 4.77
CA ALA A 26 -17.25 1.11 6.03
C ALA A 26 -18.25 1.88 6.91
N VAL A 27 -19.25 2.53 6.30
CA VAL A 27 -20.27 3.30 7.02
C VAL A 27 -21.27 2.38 7.70
N GLU A 28 -21.63 1.25 7.08
CA GLU A 28 -22.55 0.28 7.69
C GLU A 28 -21.94 -0.45 8.89
N ALA A 29 -20.64 -0.76 8.87
CA ALA A 29 -19.96 -1.42 10.00
C ALA A 29 -19.90 -0.53 11.25
N ILE A 30 -19.66 0.77 11.08
CA ILE A 30 -19.59 1.74 12.18
C ILE A 30 -20.98 1.94 12.80
N ILE A 31 -22.04 2.00 11.98
CA ILE A 31 -23.43 2.10 12.45
C ILE A 31 -23.87 0.84 13.22
N PHE A 32 -23.44 -0.35 12.79
CA PHE A 32 -23.77 -1.62 13.45
C PHE A 32 -23.15 -1.75 14.85
N ILE A 33 -21.93 -1.24 15.06
CA ILE A 33 -21.25 -1.31 16.36
C ILE A 33 -21.92 -0.38 17.38
N VAL A 34 -22.27 0.85 16.98
CA VAL A 34 -22.93 1.84 17.85
C VAL A 34 -24.35 1.41 18.25
N THR A 35 -25.07 0.75 17.33
CA THR A 35 -26.41 0.21 17.61
C THR A 35 -26.38 -1.05 18.48
N CYS A 36 -25.35 -1.89 18.38
CA CYS A 36 -25.22 -3.07 19.22
C CYS A 36 -24.93 -2.71 20.70
N VAL A 37 -24.10 -1.68 20.94
CA VAL A 37 -23.78 -1.21 22.30
C VAL A 37 -25.00 -0.59 22.99
N THR A 38 -25.88 0.10 22.26
CA THR A 38 -27.12 0.66 22.82
C THR A 38 -28.19 -0.41 23.07
N ALA A 39 -28.23 -1.50 22.29
CA ALA A 39 -29.17 -2.59 22.48
C ALA A 39 -28.87 -3.50 23.69
N ILE A 40 -27.59 -3.68 24.04
CA ILE A 40 -27.18 -4.49 25.21
C ILE A 40 -27.66 -3.87 26.53
N ILE A 41 -27.83 -2.55 26.57
CA ILE A 41 -28.31 -1.81 27.75
C ILE A 41 -29.86 -1.92 27.93
N SER A 42 -30.60 -2.37 26.91
CA SER A 42 -32.07 -2.38 26.90
C SER A 42 -32.73 -3.61 27.59
N LYS A 43 -31.97 -4.65 27.95
CA LYS A 43 -32.56 -5.95 28.37
C LYS A 43 -32.67 -6.21 29.88
N LYS A 44 -32.47 -5.21 30.75
CA LYS A 44 -32.79 -5.31 32.19
C LYS A 44 -33.87 -4.31 32.60
N ARG A 45 -35.08 -4.84 32.77
CA ARG A 45 -36.29 -4.17 33.26
C ARG A 45 -36.01 -3.46 34.59
N THR A 46 -35.84 -2.14 34.56
CA THR A 46 -35.75 -1.33 35.78
C THR A 46 -36.58 -0.06 35.57
N THR A 47 -37.57 0.12 36.43
CA THR A 47 -38.55 1.20 36.44
C THR A 47 -37.85 2.56 36.57
N PHE A 48 -38.10 3.48 35.64
CA PHE A 48 -37.59 4.85 35.72
C PHE A 48 -38.41 5.67 36.72
N TYR A 49 -37.84 5.94 37.90
CA TYR A 49 -38.19 7.12 38.69
C TYR A 49 -37.20 8.22 38.35
N ALA A 50 -37.71 9.40 37.99
CA ALA A 50 -36.91 10.58 37.73
C ALA A 50 -36.17 10.99 39.01
N ILE A 51 -34.86 10.70 39.07
CA ILE A 51 -33.96 11.26 40.07
C ILE A 51 -33.10 12.30 39.36
N VAL A 52 -33.46 13.55 39.57
CA VAL A 52 -32.64 14.71 39.21
C VAL A 52 -31.39 14.69 40.10
N GLY A 53 -30.21 14.62 39.50
CA GLY A 53 -28.94 14.80 40.18
C GLY A 53 -28.16 13.51 40.47
N VAL A 54 -27.60 12.90 39.43
CA VAL A 54 -26.37 12.11 39.57
C VAL A 54 -25.40 12.58 38.49
N SER A 55 -24.37 13.30 38.90
CA SER A 55 -23.24 13.61 38.05
C SER A 55 -22.44 12.32 37.84
N PHE A 56 -22.49 11.77 36.63
CA PHE A 56 -21.55 10.75 36.21
C PHE A 56 -20.26 11.46 35.79
N THR A 57 -19.21 11.34 36.59
CA THR A 57 -17.85 11.59 36.10
C THR A 57 -17.49 10.45 35.17
N PHE A 58 -17.66 10.64 33.88
CA PHE A 58 -16.97 9.81 32.91
C PHE A 58 -15.47 10.07 33.11
N GLY A 59 -14.74 9.04 33.54
CA GLY A 59 -13.29 9.05 33.44
C GLY A 59 -12.95 9.32 31.99
N GLN A 60 -12.09 10.31 31.76
CA GLN A 60 -11.50 10.60 30.47
C GLN A 60 -10.76 9.34 30.02
N PHE A 61 -11.40 8.54 29.18
CA PHE A 61 -10.74 7.47 28.46
C PHE A 61 -10.24 8.13 27.18
N GLU A 62 -8.92 8.30 27.06
CA GLU A 62 -8.27 8.81 25.87
C GLU A 62 -8.55 7.85 24.70
N GLU A 63 -9.60 8.17 23.94
CA GLU A 63 -10.04 7.45 22.75
C GLU A 63 -9.10 7.70 21.53
N HIS A 64 -7.95 8.34 21.75
CA HIS A 64 -6.99 8.67 20.70
C HIS A 64 -5.96 7.56 20.41
N ASP A 65 -5.97 6.45 21.15
CA ASP A 65 -4.91 5.42 21.04
C ASP A 65 -5.38 4.02 20.60
N ILE A 66 -6.68 3.69 20.73
CA ILE A 66 -7.14 2.32 20.36
C ILE A 66 -7.43 2.20 18.86
N PHE A 67 -7.91 3.27 18.22
CA PHE A 67 -8.24 3.23 16.79
C PHE A 67 -7.00 3.35 15.88
N THR A 68 -5.96 4.05 16.36
CA THR A 68 -4.68 4.22 15.66
C THR A 68 -3.85 2.93 15.67
N GLN A 69 -3.86 2.14 16.75
CA GLN A 69 -3.10 0.89 16.82
C GLN A 69 -3.72 -0.26 16.00
N LEU A 70 -5.03 -0.24 15.75
CA LEU A 70 -5.72 -1.30 14.99
C LEU A 70 -5.45 -1.26 13.48
N PHE A 71 -4.94 -0.15 12.94
CA PHE A 71 -4.65 0.04 11.52
C PHE A 71 -3.26 0.65 11.26
N ASP A 72 -2.33 0.47 12.18
CA ASP A 72 -0.99 1.02 12.00
C ASP A 72 -0.13 0.14 11.08
N ARG A 73 -0.19 0.42 9.76
CA ARG A 73 0.67 -0.20 8.75
C ARG A 73 2.17 0.01 9.00
N THR A 74 2.57 0.92 9.89
CA THR A 74 3.98 1.25 10.12
C THR A 74 4.77 0.15 10.83
N THR A 75 4.11 -0.89 11.35
CA THR A 75 4.76 -2.07 11.97
C THR A 75 4.95 -3.26 11.03
N ILE A 76 4.43 -3.23 9.80
CA ILE A 76 4.58 -4.37 8.87
C ILE A 76 5.99 -4.36 8.26
N PRO A 77 6.76 -5.46 8.36
CA PRO A 77 8.08 -5.52 7.75
C PRO A 77 7.98 -5.39 6.22
N SER A 78 8.93 -4.67 5.63
CA SER A 78 9.03 -4.53 4.18
C SER A 78 10.33 -5.12 3.64
N GLU A 79 10.25 -5.81 2.51
CA GLU A 79 11.38 -6.38 1.80
C GLU A 79 11.59 -5.65 0.47
N ASN A 80 12.82 -5.25 0.17
CA ASN A 80 13.14 -4.49 -1.03
C ASN A 80 13.66 -5.40 -2.15
N HIS A 81 13.15 -5.20 -3.36
CA HIS A 81 13.52 -5.92 -4.57
C HIS A 81 13.88 -4.92 -5.66
N GLU A 82 15.08 -5.02 -6.23
CA GLU A 82 15.54 -4.18 -7.34
C GLU A 82 15.91 -5.06 -8.54
N VAL A 83 15.28 -4.83 -9.69
CA VAL A 83 15.48 -5.64 -10.89
C VAL A 83 15.56 -4.77 -12.13
N LYS A 84 16.40 -5.16 -13.09
CA LYS A 84 16.49 -4.50 -14.40
C LYS A 84 15.25 -4.74 -15.25
N ALA A 85 14.84 -3.75 -16.04
CA ALA A 85 13.79 -3.90 -17.04
C ALA A 85 14.05 -5.11 -17.95
N ASN A 86 12.95 -5.78 -18.33
CA ASN A 86 12.93 -7.06 -19.03
C ASN A 86 13.49 -8.27 -18.23
N GLY A 87 13.93 -8.07 -16.99
CA GLY A 87 14.29 -9.15 -16.05
C GLY A 87 13.07 -9.87 -15.46
N SER A 88 13.32 -10.71 -14.47
CA SER A 88 12.30 -11.39 -13.67
C SER A 88 12.53 -11.17 -12.18
N VAL A 89 11.44 -11.15 -11.43
CA VAL A 89 11.43 -11.02 -9.96
C VAL A 89 10.52 -12.09 -9.37
N THR A 90 10.87 -12.61 -8.20
CA THR A 90 10.04 -13.58 -7.47
C THR A 90 9.76 -13.05 -6.07
N PHE A 91 8.48 -12.95 -5.71
CA PHE A 91 8.04 -12.56 -4.37
C PHE A 91 7.55 -13.79 -3.61
N ILE A 92 8.15 -14.04 -2.45
CA ILE A 92 7.79 -15.17 -1.59
C ILE A 92 6.58 -14.77 -0.74
N CYS A 93 5.57 -15.64 -0.66
CA CYS A 93 4.40 -15.37 0.19
C CYS A 93 4.72 -15.77 1.64
N PRO A 94 4.84 -14.82 2.59
CA PRO A 94 5.08 -15.14 4.00
C PRO A 94 3.88 -15.86 4.62
N GLY A 95 4.14 -16.70 5.63
CA GLY A 95 3.10 -17.45 6.35
C GLY A 95 2.59 -18.71 5.64
N VAL A 96 3.14 -19.06 4.47
CA VAL A 96 2.87 -20.34 3.81
C VAL A 96 3.91 -21.37 4.23
N ASN A 97 3.46 -22.50 4.79
CA ASN A 97 4.29 -23.67 5.08
C ASN A 97 3.58 -24.94 4.60
N GLU A 98 4.24 -26.09 4.70
CA GLU A 98 3.72 -27.39 4.26
C GLU A 98 2.40 -27.79 4.93
N ASN A 99 2.11 -27.25 6.11
CA ASN A 99 0.89 -27.52 6.88
C ASN A 99 -0.19 -26.45 6.68
N THR A 100 0.10 -25.36 5.97
CA THR A 100 -0.86 -24.28 5.74
C THR A 100 -1.86 -24.71 4.68
N LYS A 101 -3.13 -24.88 5.07
CA LYS A 101 -4.23 -25.11 4.11
C LYS A 101 -4.58 -23.80 3.39
N VAL A 102 -4.20 -23.69 2.12
CA VAL A 102 -4.50 -22.52 1.27
C VAL A 102 -5.83 -22.75 0.53
N GLU A 103 -6.89 -22.05 0.94
CA GLU A 103 -8.21 -22.07 0.27
C GLU A 103 -8.34 -20.95 -0.76
N LEU A 104 -7.70 -19.81 -0.48
CA LEU A 104 -7.59 -18.67 -1.38
C LEU A 104 -6.22 -18.02 -1.19
N LEU A 105 -5.55 -17.72 -2.30
CA LEU A 105 -4.37 -16.88 -2.31
C LEU A 105 -4.52 -15.77 -3.35
N GLU A 106 -4.18 -14.55 -2.95
CA GLU A 106 -4.26 -13.36 -3.78
C GLU A 106 -2.96 -12.57 -3.67
N TRP A 107 -2.29 -12.41 -4.79
CA TRP A 107 -1.21 -11.44 -4.94
C TRP A 107 -1.80 -10.15 -5.47
N GLN A 108 -1.45 -9.04 -4.83
CA GLN A 108 -2.01 -7.72 -5.17
C GLN A 108 -0.94 -6.65 -5.17
N SER A 109 -1.07 -5.71 -6.11
CA SER A 109 -0.30 -4.48 -6.14
C SER A 109 -1.06 -3.42 -5.33
N GLN A 110 -0.45 -2.96 -4.24
CA GLN A 110 -0.98 -1.90 -3.38
C GLN A 110 -0.93 -0.54 -4.08
N THR A 111 0.09 -0.30 -4.89
CA THR A 111 0.25 0.96 -5.61
C THR A 111 -0.72 1.08 -6.79
N LYS A 112 -0.95 0.00 -7.53
CA LYS A 112 -1.90 -0.02 -8.67
C LYS A 112 -3.34 -0.33 -8.24
N LEU A 113 -3.55 -0.75 -6.99
CA LEU A 113 -4.84 -1.21 -6.47
C LEU A 113 -5.47 -2.30 -7.34
N LYS A 114 -4.63 -3.24 -7.81
CA LYS A 114 -5.04 -4.35 -8.68
C LYS A 114 -4.57 -5.68 -8.14
N VAL A 115 -5.39 -6.71 -8.32
CA VAL A 115 -4.99 -8.10 -8.13
C VAL A 115 -4.04 -8.46 -9.27
N VAL A 116 -2.89 -9.03 -8.95
CA VAL A 116 -1.93 -9.56 -9.93
C VAL A 116 -2.38 -10.94 -10.36
N LEU A 117 -2.62 -11.82 -9.38
CA LEU A 117 -3.18 -13.14 -9.61
C LEU A 117 -3.94 -13.64 -8.38
N ARG A 118 -4.83 -14.60 -8.63
CA ARG A 118 -5.65 -15.27 -7.63
C ARG A 118 -5.60 -16.77 -7.86
N TYR A 119 -5.34 -17.51 -6.80
CA TYR A 119 -5.34 -18.97 -6.78
C TYR A 119 -6.44 -19.50 -5.86
N LYS A 120 -7.21 -20.46 -6.37
CA LYS A 120 -8.13 -21.28 -5.58
C LYS A 120 -7.93 -22.75 -5.97
N PRO A 121 -7.92 -23.70 -5.03
CA PRO A 121 -7.77 -25.13 -5.36
C PRO A 121 -8.83 -25.65 -6.35
N SER A 122 -10.05 -25.10 -6.31
CA SER A 122 -11.17 -25.52 -7.16
C SER A 122 -11.09 -25.00 -8.60
N THR A 123 -10.50 -23.82 -8.82
CA THR A 123 -10.49 -23.16 -10.14
C THR A 123 -9.09 -22.99 -10.72
N GLY A 124 -8.05 -23.26 -9.95
CA GLY A 124 -6.66 -22.99 -10.33
C GLY A 124 -6.27 -21.51 -10.21
N VAL A 125 -5.30 -21.11 -11.03
CA VAL A 125 -4.75 -19.74 -11.06
C VAL A 125 -5.47 -18.89 -12.10
N SER A 126 -5.89 -17.70 -11.70
CA SER A 126 -6.38 -16.63 -12.58
C SER A 126 -5.45 -15.44 -12.46
N VAL A 127 -4.97 -14.92 -13.58
CA VAL A 127 -4.02 -13.80 -13.62
C VAL A 127 -4.73 -12.59 -14.25
N ASP A 128 -4.53 -11.41 -13.70
CA ASP A 128 -5.10 -10.16 -14.22
C ASP A 128 -4.43 -9.73 -15.53
N GLY A 129 -5.15 -8.94 -16.32
CA GLY A 129 -4.77 -8.56 -17.69
C GLY A 129 -3.38 -7.95 -17.81
N ASP A 130 -2.97 -7.07 -16.88
CA ASP A 130 -1.65 -6.40 -16.95
C ASP A 130 -0.47 -7.39 -16.76
N TRP A 131 -0.76 -8.60 -16.24
CA TRP A 131 0.22 -9.62 -15.88
C TRP A 131 -0.01 -10.98 -16.57
N LYS A 132 -1.06 -11.12 -17.38
CA LYS A 132 -1.57 -12.40 -17.91
C LYS A 132 -0.52 -13.29 -18.60
N ASP A 133 0.45 -12.66 -19.26
CA ASP A 133 1.51 -13.37 -20.01
C ASP A 133 2.87 -13.37 -19.30
N ARG A 134 2.93 -12.86 -18.07
CA ARG A 134 4.18 -12.53 -17.38
C ARG A 134 4.25 -13.06 -15.94
N ALA A 135 3.13 -13.09 -15.23
CA ALA A 135 3.08 -13.60 -13.86
C ALA A 135 2.80 -15.10 -13.82
N VAL A 136 3.58 -15.81 -13.00
CA VAL A 136 3.49 -17.27 -12.81
C VAL A 136 3.47 -17.54 -11.33
N LEU A 137 2.55 -18.42 -10.89
CA LEU A 137 2.53 -18.93 -9.52
C LEU A 137 3.41 -20.18 -9.42
N ASN A 138 4.35 -20.16 -8.48
CA ASN A 138 5.23 -21.28 -8.20
C ASN A 138 4.59 -22.26 -7.20
N LYS A 139 5.22 -23.43 -7.02
CA LYS A 139 4.71 -24.49 -6.13
C LYS A 139 4.70 -24.11 -4.65
N ASP A 140 5.61 -23.22 -4.26
CA ASP A 140 5.74 -22.63 -2.93
C ASP A 140 4.84 -21.40 -2.75
N TYR A 141 3.88 -21.19 -3.66
CA TYR A 141 2.95 -20.06 -3.66
C TYR A 141 3.60 -18.67 -3.83
N SER A 142 4.91 -18.63 -4.13
CA SER A 142 5.57 -17.42 -4.58
C SER A 142 5.11 -17.04 -5.98
N VAL A 143 5.10 -15.74 -6.28
CA VAL A 143 4.78 -15.24 -7.62
C VAL A 143 6.05 -14.78 -8.32
N THR A 144 6.28 -15.28 -9.53
CA THR A 144 7.33 -14.79 -10.42
C THR A 144 6.71 -13.88 -11.47
N ILE A 145 7.18 -12.64 -11.59
CA ILE A 145 6.81 -11.72 -12.67
C ILE A 145 7.98 -11.62 -13.65
N ASN A 146 7.77 -12.05 -14.88
CA ASN A 146 8.76 -12.01 -15.96
C ASN A 146 8.62 -10.75 -16.81
N LYS A 147 9.69 -10.39 -17.54
CA LYS A 147 9.73 -9.25 -18.46
C LYS A 147 9.22 -7.97 -17.79
N VAL A 148 9.79 -7.63 -16.63
CA VAL A 148 9.33 -6.50 -15.80
C VAL A 148 9.51 -5.15 -16.50
N ASN A 149 8.56 -4.23 -16.30
CA ASN A 149 8.56 -2.88 -16.85
C ASN A 149 8.76 -1.86 -15.71
N LEU A 150 9.34 -0.69 -16.01
CA LEU A 150 9.36 0.49 -15.13
C LEU A 150 8.01 0.76 -14.43
N THR A 151 6.89 0.58 -15.13
CA THR A 151 5.54 0.77 -14.56
C THR A 151 5.11 -0.30 -13.58
N ASP A 152 5.82 -1.43 -13.49
CA ASP A 152 5.57 -2.47 -12.48
C ASP A 152 6.19 -2.12 -11.12
N SER A 153 6.96 -1.04 -11.02
CA SER A 153 7.48 -0.58 -9.73
C SER A 153 6.33 -0.26 -8.77
N GLY A 154 6.44 -0.73 -7.53
CA GLY A 154 5.41 -0.53 -6.53
C GLY A 154 5.50 -1.48 -5.35
N GLU A 155 4.43 -1.49 -4.56
CA GLU A 155 4.33 -2.35 -3.39
C GLU A 155 3.41 -3.53 -3.68
N TYR A 156 3.88 -4.73 -3.34
CA TYR A 156 3.19 -5.99 -3.59
C TYR A 156 3.01 -6.76 -2.28
N THR A 157 1.85 -7.39 -2.13
CA THR A 157 1.53 -8.17 -0.93
C THR A 157 0.81 -9.45 -1.30
N CYS A 158 1.03 -10.49 -0.51
CA CYS A 158 0.28 -11.73 -0.55
C CYS A 158 -0.80 -11.74 0.53
N ALA A 159 -2.03 -12.11 0.18
CA ALA A 159 -3.11 -12.36 1.10
C ALA A 159 -3.56 -13.83 0.97
N ILE A 160 -3.63 -14.53 2.11
CA ILE A 160 -4.05 -15.94 2.19
C ILE A 160 -5.36 -16.00 2.97
N ASN A 161 -6.33 -16.79 2.52
CA ASN A 161 -7.58 -17.08 3.22
C ASN A 161 -8.31 -15.83 3.76
N HIS A 162 -8.44 -14.79 2.92
CA HIS A 162 -9.06 -13.50 3.26
C HIS A 162 -8.38 -12.73 4.41
N ARG A 163 -7.09 -12.96 4.65
CA ARG A 163 -6.32 -12.19 5.63
C ARG A 163 -6.28 -10.71 5.23
N LEU A 164 -6.74 -9.84 6.13
CA LEU A 164 -6.84 -8.40 5.90
C LEU A 164 -5.50 -7.67 6.01
N ILE A 165 -4.60 -8.16 6.87
CA ILE A 165 -3.32 -7.52 7.16
C ILE A 165 -2.19 -8.38 6.56
N PRO A 166 -1.40 -7.83 5.62
CA PRO A 166 -0.28 -8.56 5.04
C PRO A 166 0.82 -8.75 6.08
N GLU A 167 1.57 -9.85 5.98
CA GLU A 167 2.68 -10.14 6.88
C GLU A 167 3.97 -9.45 6.45
N VAL A 168 4.18 -9.30 5.13
CA VAL A 168 5.30 -8.59 4.54
C VAL A 168 4.80 -7.75 3.37
N ILE A 169 5.40 -6.58 3.18
CA ILE A 169 5.22 -5.73 2.00
C ILE A 169 6.47 -5.82 1.12
N HIS A 170 6.35 -6.31 -0.10
CA HIS A 170 7.46 -6.33 -1.06
C HIS A 170 7.50 -4.99 -1.81
N LYS A 171 8.52 -4.18 -1.55
CA LYS A 171 8.81 -2.94 -2.26
C LYS A 171 9.66 -3.25 -3.46
N PHE A 172 9.06 -3.15 -4.64
CA PHE A 172 9.67 -3.53 -5.90
C PHE A 172 10.01 -2.30 -6.75
N TYR A 173 11.26 -2.20 -7.18
CA TYR A 173 11.75 -1.14 -8.04
C TYR A 173 12.38 -1.72 -9.30
N VAL A 174 11.89 -1.24 -10.45
CA VAL A 174 12.49 -1.57 -11.74
C VAL A 174 13.42 -0.45 -12.16
N ILE A 175 14.66 -0.82 -12.47
CA ILE A 175 15.68 0.07 -13.03
C ILE A 175 15.85 -0.23 -14.52
N ASP A 176 16.15 0.77 -15.34
CA ASP A 176 16.50 0.54 -16.75
C ASP A 176 17.77 1.30 -17.14
N ILE A 177 18.35 0.92 -18.28
CA ILE A 177 19.49 1.60 -18.88
C ILE A 177 19.06 3.06 -19.14
N PRO A 178 19.90 4.06 -18.78
CA PRO A 178 19.69 5.44 -19.19
C PRO A 178 19.56 5.52 -20.72
N ASP A 179 18.81 6.50 -21.20
CA ASP A 179 18.79 6.78 -22.62
C ASP A 179 20.19 7.11 -23.15
N ALA A 180 20.38 6.96 -24.46
CA ALA A 180 21.58 7.46 -25.10
C ALA A 180 21.71 8.98 -24.85
N PRO A 181 22.95 9.49 -24.65
CA PRO A 181 23.16 10.92 -24.64
C PRO A 181 22.73 11.55 -25.97
N GLY A 182 22.54 12.87 -25.96
CA GLY A 182 22.30 13.61 -27.19
C GLY A 182 23.43 13.41 -28.21
N ARG A 183 23.13 13.58 -29.50
CA ARG A 183 24.12 13.44 -30.57
C ARG A 183 25.35 14.32 -30.25
N PRO A 184 26.57 13.76 -30.24
CA PRO A 184 27.76 14.53 -29.96
C PRO A 184 27.99 15.57 -31.07
N LEU A 185 28.30 16.79 -30.64
CA LEU A 185 28.64 17.93 -31.47
C LEU A 185 30.16 18.14 -31.40
N ILE A 186 30.77 18.37 -32.56
CA ILE A 186 32.17 18.77 -32.65
C ILE A 186 32.24 20.27 -32.36
N ILE A 187 32.84 20.62 -31.24
CA ILE A 187 33.02 22.04 -30.85
C ILE A 187 34.33 22.60 -31.39
N HIS A 188 35.35 21.76 -31.51
CA HIS A 188 36.65 22.13 -32.06
C HIS A 188 37.39 20.87 -32.51
N PHE A 189 38.25 20.97 -33.53
CA PHE A 189 39.11 19.86 -33.95
C PHE A 189 40.46 20.36 -34.45
N THR A 190 41.46 19.49 -34.34
CA THR A 190 42.79 19.64 -34.92
C THR A 190 43.11 18.39 -35.76
N SER A 191 44.31 18.30 -36.31
CA SER A 191 44.76 17.08 -36.99
C SER A 191 44.93 15.87 -36.07
N ARG A 192 44.99 16.06 -34.75
CA ARG A 192 45.23 14.98 -33.76
C ARG A 192 44.20 14.87 -32.65
N THR A 193 43.32 15.86 -32.50
CA THR A 193 42.37 15.92 -31.39
C THR A 193 41.01 16.42 -31.86
N VAL A 194 39.95 15.95 -31.21
CA VAL A 194 38.59 16.45 -31.39
C VAL A 194 38.00 16.73 -30.01
N ASN A 195 37.42 17.91 -29.86
CA ASN A 195 36.65 18.27 -28.68
C ASN A 195 35.18 18.05 -29.01
N LEU A 196 34.52 17.24 -28.18
CA LEU A 196 33.12 16.87 -28.34
C LEU A 196 32.31 17.44 -27.17
N SER A 197 31.08 17.83 -27.45
CA SER A 197 30.06 18.15 -26.44
C SER A 197 28.77 17.43 -26.77
N TRP A 198 28.06 16.93 -25.78
CA TRP A 198 26.76 16.28 -25.97
C TRP A 198 25.79 16.71 -24.87
N ALA A 199 24.50 16.60 -25.15
CA ALA A 199 23.48 16.75 -24.12
C ALA A 199 23.39 15.49 -23.26
N SER A 200 23.04 15.64 -21.98
CA SER A 200 22.74 14.51 -21.10
C SER A 200 21.55 13.70 -21.64
N PRO A 201 21.46 12.39 -21.29
CA PRO A 201 20.28 11.57 -21.56
C PRO A 201 19.00 12.24 -21.09
N LYS A 202 17.94 12.10 -21.89
CA LYS A 202 16.63 12.69 -21.57
C LYS A 202 15.99 12.02 -20.35
N TYR A 203 16.07 10.68 -20.28
CA TYR A 203 15.60 9.91 -19.15
C TYR A 203 16.73 9.02 -18.63
N THR A 204 17.02 9.11 -17.34
CA THR A 204 17.99 8.25 -16.66
C THR A 204 17.36 6.97 -16.11
N ASN A 205 16.06 6.76 -16.34
CA ASN A 205 15.30 5.56 -15.96
C ASN A 205 15.60 5.01 -14.56
N ARG A 206 15.68 5.92 -13.57
CA ARG A 206 15.97 5.65 -12.16
C ARG A 206 17.36 5.06 -11.88
N THR A 207 18.31 5.23 -12.80
CA THR A 207 19.72 4.88 -12.62
C THR A 207 20.62 6.11 -12.69
N LEU A 208 21.80 6.02 -12.09
CA LEU A 208 22.81 7.09 -12.12
C LEU A 208 23.79 6.86 -13.27
N ILE A 209 24.17 7.93 -13.97
CA ILE A 209 25.18 7.87 -15.04
C ILE A 209 26.56 7.86 -14.39
N THR A 210 27.34 6.80 -14.64
CA THR A 210 28.68 6.63 -14.05
C THR A 210 29.80 7.10 -14.98
N HIS A 211 29.68 6.86 -16.28
CA HIS A 211 30.68 7.24 -17.28
C HIS A 211 30.06 7.34 -18.69
N TYR A 212 30.78 7.96 -19.61
CA TYR A 212 30.48 7.98 -21.04
C TYR A 212 31.61 7.30 -21.81
N THR A 213 31.26 6.49 -22.80
CA THR A 213 32.21 5.82 -23.69
C THR A 213 32.00 6.31 -25.12
N VAL A 214 33.08 6.72 -25.78
CA VAL A 214 33.07 7.13 -27.20
C VAL A 214 33.69 6.00 -28.03
N ILE A 215 32.93 5.48 -29.00
CA ILE A 215 33.39 4.44 -29.92
C ILE A 215 33.51 5.11 -31.30
N ILE A 216 34.70 5.02 -31.89
CA ILE A 216 35.08 5.65 -33.18
C ILE A 216 35.37 4.54 -34.18
#